data_AF-A0A940WKB2-F1
#
_entry.id   AF-A0A940WKB2-F1
#
_cell.length_a   1.000
_cell.length_b   1.000
_cell.length_c   1.000
_cell.angle_alpha   90.00
_cell.angle_beta   90.00
_cell.angle_gamma   90.00
#
_symmetry.space_group_name_H-M   'P 1'
#
loop_
_entity.id
_entity.type
_entity.pdbx_description
1 polymer ?
#
loop_
_entity_poly.entity_id
_entity_poly.type
_entity_poly.pdbx_seq_one_letter_code
_entity_poly.pdbx_strand_id
1 'polypeptide(L)'
;MATGKEKPPVQRASPPGLPAVRRKLRRLRALFSEIAERYLADTEAGIVAAIGAVEGKPLSAARVERMLKRVHDLSVKPRKGRRKDLARIEKAVASLRKELGG
;
A
#
# COMPACT_ATOMS: atom_id res chain seq x y z
N MET A 1 53.83 29.39 32.63
CA MET A 1 53.61 29.41 31.16
C MET A 1 52.52 28.39 30.85
N ALA A 2 51.32 28.84 30.47
CA ALA A 2 50.18 27.97 30.18
C ALA A 2 50.05 27.82 28.65
N THR A 3 50.25 26.62 28.13
CA THR A 3 50.04 26.30 26.71
C THR A 3 48.56 25.98 26.50
N GLY A 4 47.84 26.91 25.88
CA GLY A 4 46.46 26.72 25.47
C GLY A 4 46.38 25.61 24.42
N LYS A 5 45.63 24.55 24.71
CA LYS A 5 45.23 23.56 23.70
C LYS A 5 44.10 24.15 22.87
N GLU A 6 44.40 24.62 21.65
CA GLU A 6 43.35 24.91 20.68
C GLU A 6 42.61 23.62 20.31
N LYS A 7 41.29 23.61 20.53
CA LYS A 7 40.42 22.56 20.00
C LYS A 7 40.34 22.70 18.48
N PRO A 8 40.44 21.61 17.71
CA PRO A 8 40.33 21.68 16.26
C PRO A 8 38.93 22.18 15.87
N PRO A 9 38.81 22.94 14.77
CA PRO A 9 37.53 23.49 14.35
C PRO A 9 36.56 22.34 14.02
N VAL A 10 35.38 22.40 14.64
CA VAL A 10 34.27 21.50 14.32
C VAL A 10 33.92 21.72 12.85
N GLN A 11 34.32 20.80 11.98
CA GLN A 11 33.94 20.80 10.56
C GLN A 11 32.41 20.67 10.49
N ARG A 12 31.70 21.80 10.41
CA ARG A 12 30.27 21.82 10.14
C ARG A 12 30.10 21.26 8.73
N ALA A 13 29.53 20.06 8.61
CA ALA A 13 29.26 19.44 7.33
C ALA A 13 28.50 20.44 6.43
N SER A 14 29.09 20.77 5.28
CA SER A 14 28.45 21.66 4.30
C SER A 14 27.06 21.13 3.96
N PRO A 15 26.02 22.00 3.91
CA PRO A 15 24.67 21.55 3.62
C PRO A 15 24.65 20.81 2.28
N PRO A 16 23.90 19.69 2.18
CA PRO A 16 23.87 18.90 0.95
C PRO A 16 23.37 19.77 -0.20
N GLY A 17 24.21 19.96 -1.22
CA GLY A 17 23.86 20.73 -2.41
C GLY A 17 22.69 20.11 -3.19
N LEU A 18 22.08 20.91 -4.07
CA LEU A 18 20.95 20.50 -4.95
C LEU A 18 21.11 19.11 -5.62
N PRO A 19 22.31 18.67 -6.06
CA PRO A 19 22.48 17.32 -6.62
C PRO A 19 22.18 16.18 -5.64
N ALA A 20 22.51 16.35 -4.36
CA ALA A 20 22.25 15.34 -3.33
C ALA A 20 20.75 15.21 -3.03
N VAL A 21 20.04 16.34 -2.98
CA VAL A 21 18.58 16.37 -2.82
C VAL A 21 17.90 15.70 -4.02
N ARG A 22 18.32 16.03 -5.25
CA ARG A 22 17.78 15.41 -6.48
C ARG A 22 17.92 13.89 -6.49
N ARG A 23 19.07 13.35 -6.05
CA ARG A 23 19.26 11.89 -5.94
C ARG A 23 18.32 11.27 -4.91
N LYS A 24 18.16 11.88 -3.74
CA LYS A 24 17.21 11.41 -2.71
C LYS A 24 15.77 11.41 -3.22
N LEU A 25 15.35 12.44 -3.95
CA LEU A 25 14.01 12.50 -4.56
C LEU A 25 13.81 11.42 -5.63
N ARG A 26 14.81 11.15 -6.47
CA ARG A 26 14.75 10.04 -7.44
C ARG A 26 14.61 8.69 -6.75
N ARG A 27 15.36 8.47 -5.66
CA ARG A 27 15.23 7.25 -4.84
C ARG A 27 13.86 7.14 -4.21
N LEU A 28 13.33 8.24 -3.64
CA LEU A 28 11.98 8.25 -3.07
C LEU A 28 10.92 7.91 -4.12
N ARG A 29 11.04 8.45 -5.33
CA ARG A 29 10.15 8.11 -6.45
C ARG A 29 10.21 6.63 -6.80
N ALA A 30 11.41 6.05 -6.89
CA ALA A 30 11.57 4.63 -7.19
C ALA A 30 10.94 3.73 -6.11
N LEU A 31 11.21 4.03 -4.83
CA LEU A 31 10.60 3.31 -3.71
C LEU A 31 9.07 3.46 -3.68
N PHE A 32 8.56 4.65 -3.98
CA PHE A 32 7.13 4.89 -4.07
C PHE A 32 6.48 4.03 -5.17
N SER A 33 7.09 3.97 -6.36
CA SER A 33 6.63 3.14 -7.47
C SER A 33 6.63 1.66 -7.09
N GLU A 34 7.71 1.15 -6.51
CA GLU A 34 7.81 -0.25 -6.10
C GLU A 34 6.74 -0.61 -5.05
N ILE A 35 6.53 0.25 -4.06
CA ILE A 35 5.48 0.04 -3.05
C ILE A 35 4.09 0.06 -3.69
N ALA A 36 3.83 0.98 -4.62
CA ALA A 36 2.54 1.08 -5.29
C ALA A 36 2.26 -0.14 -6.17
N GLU A 37 3.26 -0.63 -6.90
CA GLU A 37 3.17 -1.83 -7.75
C GLU A 37 2.90 -3.07 -6.91
N ARG A 38 3.67 -3.30 -5.83
CA ARG A 38 3.45 -4.41 -4.90
C ARG A 38 2.06 -4.36 -4.29
N TYR A 39 1.64 -3.20 -3.80
CA TYR A 39 0.31 -3.02 -3.22
C TYR A 39 -0.82 -3.37 -4.20
N LEU A 40 -0.67 -2.93 -5.47
CA LEU A 40 -1.65 -3.23 -6.51
C LEU A 40 -1.69 -4.73 -6.81
N ALA A 41 -0.52 -5.36 -6.97
CA ALA A 41 -0.39 -6.80 -7.21
C ALA A 41 -0.98 -7.64 -6.07
N ASP A 42 -0.70 -7.29 -4.81
CA ASP A 42 -1.22 -7.99 -3.64
C ASP A 42 -2.76 -7.89 -3.55
N THR A 43 -3.30 -6.70 -3.82
CA THR A 43 -4.75 -6.47 -3.85
C THR A 43 -5.41 -7.28 -4.97
N GLU A 44 -4.83 -7.27 -6.17
CA GLU A 44 -5.32 -8.01 -7.33
C GLU A 44 -5.27 -9.52 -7.09
N ALA A 45 -4.15 -10.04 -6.58
CA ALA A 45 -4.02 -11.44 -6.19
C ALA A 45 -5.08 -11.86 -5.16
N GLY A 46 -5.42 -10.97 -4.21
CA GLY A 46 -6.51 -11.18 -3.26
C GLY A 46 -7.89 -11.30 -3.92
N ILE A 47 -8.16 -10.47 -4.94
CA ILE A 47 -9.41 -10.53 -5.73
C ILE A 47 -9.46 -11.83 -6.55
N VAL A 48 -8.38 -12.17 -7.24
CA VAL A 48 -8.28 -13.42 -8.04
C VAL A 48 -8.51 -14.64 -7.16
N ALA A 49 -7.90 -14.69 -5.98
CA ALA A 49 -8.12 -15.78 -5.03
C ALA A 49 -9.57 -15.85 -4.54
N ALA A 50 -10.23 -14.69 -4.33
CA ALA A 50 -11.64 -14.64 -3.95
C ALA A 50 -12.57 -15.14 -5.08
N ILE A 51 -12.27 -14.79 -6.34
CA ILE A 51 -12.99 -15.30 -7.52
C ILE A 51 -12.87 -16.81 -7.60
N GLY A 52 -11.64 -17.34 -7.59
CA GLY A 52 -11.42 -18.80 -7.68
C GLY A 52 -12.06 -19.59 -6.54
N ALA A 53 -12.11 -19.02 -5.34
CA ALA A 53 -12.78 -19.64 -4.19
C ALA A 53 -14.32 -19.68 -4.32
N VAL A 54 -14.94 -18.76 -5.07
CA VAL A 54 -16.37 -18.78 -5.40
C VAL A 54 -16.65 -19.79 -6.52
N GLU A 55 -15.80 -19.82 -7.56
CA GLU A 55 -15.97 -20.75 -8.69
C GLU A 55 -15.76 -22.21 -8.27
N GLY A 56 -14.85 -22.48 -7.35
CA GLY A 56 -14.48 -23.84 -6.93
C GLY A 56 -15.32 -24.46 -5.82
N LYS A 57 -16.34 -23.78 -5.28
CA LYS A 57 -17.12 -24.28 -4.13
C LYS A 57 -18.63 -24.04 -4.30
N PRO A 58 -19.48 -25.05 -4.06
CA PRO A 58 -20.91 -24.81 -3.91
C PRO A 58 -21.16 -23.97 -2.66
N LEU A 59 -21.73 -22.78 -2.84
CA LEU A 59 -22.08 -21.85 -1.77
C LEU A 59 -23.59 -21.86 -1.53
N SER A 60 -24.02 -21.85 -0.26
CA SER A 60 -25.43 -21.68 0.08
C SER A 60 -25.95 -20.32 -0.38
N ALA A 61 -27.22 -20.22 -0.79
CA ALA A 61 -27.86 -18.97 -1.23
C ALA A 61 -27.68 -17.81 -0.23
N ALA A 62 -27.87 -18.07 1.07
CA ALA A 62 -27.68 -17.06 2.12
C ALA A 62 -26.24 -16.52 2.21
N ARG A 63 -25.24 -17.32 1.82
CA ARG A 63 -23.82 -16.92 1.81
C ARG A 63 -23.54 -16.07 0.57
N VAL A 64 -24.06 -16.47 -0.59
CA VAL A 64 -23.99 -15.68 -1.83
C VAL A 64 -24.64 -14.31 -1.65
N GLU A 65 -25.83 -14.25 -1.04
CA GLU A 65 -26.55 -13.00 -0.81
C GLU A 65 -25.78 -12.03 0.11
N ARG A 66 -25.18 -12.54 1.19
CA ARG A 66 -24.31 -11.73 2.07
C ARG A 66 -23.09 -11.19 1.32
N MET A 67 -22.45 -12.02 0.50
CA MET A 67 -21.29 -11.63 -0.29
C MET A 67 -21.66 -10.57 -1.34
N LEU A 68 -22.77 -10.76 -2.06
CA LEU A 68 -23.29 -9.81 -3.05
C LEU A 68 -23.63 -8.46 -2.42
N LYS A 69 -24.27 -8.47 -1.24
CA LYS A 69 -24.55 -7.23 -0.51
C LYS A 69 -23.27 -6.46 -0.17
N ARG A 70 -22.23 -7.14 0.32
CA ARG A 70 -20.93 -6.51 0.62
C ARG A 70 -20.27 -5.89 -0.61
N VAL A 71 -20.39 -6.53 -1.77
CA VAL A 71 -19.86 -6.02 -3.04
C VAL A 71 -20.70 -4.83 -3.53
N HIS A 72 -22.03 -4.90 -3.44
CA HIS A 72 -22.93 -3.81 -3.81
C HIS A 72 -22.78 -2.57 -2.94
N ASP A 73 -22.60 -2.75 -1.63
CA ASP A 73 -22.37 -1.66 -0.68
C ASP A 73 -21.01 -0.97 -0.90
N LEU A 74 -20.14 -1.56 -1.71
CA LEU A 74 -18.86 -1.00 -2.08
C LEU A 74 -19.02 0.15 -3.08
N SER A 75 -19.28 1.36 -2.56
CA SER A 75 -19.32 2.57 -3.38
C SER A 75 -17.89 3.01 -3.77
N VAL A 76 -17.38 2.47 -4.87
CA VAL A 76 -16.10 2.88 -5.48
C VAL A 76 -16.38 3.74 -6.70
N LYS A 77 -15.79 4.94 -6.76
CA LYS A 77 -15.92 5.83 -7.92
C LYS A 77 -14.69 5.69 -8.83
N PRO A 78 -14.84 5.19 -10.08
CA PRO A 78 -13.71 4.75 -10.92
C PRO A 78 -12.62 5.80 -11.19
N ARG A 79 -12.98 7.08 -11.22
CA ARG A 79 -12.10 8.15 -11.73
C ARG A 79 -11.48 9.05 -10.66
N LYS A 80 -11.77 8.84 -9.36
CA LYS A 80 -11.30 9.76 -8.30
C LYS A 80 -10.04 9.30 -7.56
N GLY A 81 -9.44 8.16 -7.91
CA GLY A 81 -8.12 7.74 -7.44
C GLY A 81 -7.92 7.87 -5.93
N ARG A 82 -8.96 7.60 -5.12
CA ARG A 82 -8.90 7.88 -3.68
C ARG A 82 -8.24 6.69 -2.98
N ARG A 83 -7.17 6.96 -2.24
CA ARG A 83 -6.55 6.01 -1.30
C ARG A 83 -7.58 5.37 -0.34
N LYS A 84 -8.66 6.10 0.00
CA LYS A 84 -9.78 5.59 0.81
C LYS A 84 -10.58 4.48 0.11
N ASP A 85 -10.73 4.55 -1.22
CA ASP A 85 -11.48 3.55 -1.97
C ASP A 85 -10.65 2.26 -2.12
N LEU A 86 -9.33 2.36 -2.31
CA LEU A 86 -8.41 1.22 -2.28
C LEU A 86 -8.48 0.46 -0.94
N ALA A 87 -8.40 1.17 0.18
CA ALA A 87 -8.55 0.57 1.51
C ALA A 87 -9.93 -0.10 1.74
N ARG A 88 -11.00 0.41 1.11
CA ARG A 88 -12.34 -0.21 1.18
C ARG A 88 -12.37 -1.52 0.39
N ILE A 89 -11.76 -1.55 -0.79
CA ILE A 89 -11.63 -2.76 -1.61
C ILE A 89 -10.88 -3.84 -0.83
N GLU A 90 -9.70 -3.51 -0.26
CA GLU A 90 -8.93 -4.47 0.55
C GLU A 90 -9.74 -5.05 1.71
N LYS A 91 -10.46 -4.19 2.45
CA LYS A 91 -11.29 -4.63 3.57
C LYS A 91 -12.42 -5.56 3.12
N ALA A 92 -13.02 -5.29 1.97
CA ALA A 92 -14.05 -6.15 1.41
C ALA A 92 -13.49 -7.50 0.95
N VAL A 93 -12.37 -7.50 0.24
CA VAL A 93 -11.66 -8.74 -0.18
C VAL A 93 -11.31 -9.59 1.04
N ALA A 94 -10.73 -9.00 2.09
CA ALA A 94 -10.43 -9.71 3.33
C ALA A 94 -11.69 -10.28 4.01
N SER A 95 -12.80 -9.54 3.97
CA SER A 95 -14.08 -10.01 4.52
C SER A 95 -14.69 -11.16 3.73
N LEU A 96 -14.61 -11.11 2.40
CA LEU A 96 -15.06 -12.17 1.50
C LEU A 96 -14.24 -13.45 1.70
N ARG A 97 -12.92 -13.34 1.88
CA ARG A 97 -12.05 -14.50 2.17
C ARG A 97 -12.43 -15.19 3.49
N LYS A 98 -12.68 -14.42 4.56
CA LYS A 98 -13.21 -14.95 5.83
C LYS A 98 -14.55 -15.67 5.63
N GLU A 99 -15.44 -15.06 4.85
CA GLU A 99 -16.71 -15.69 4.52
C GLU A 99 -16.53 -16.95 3.66
N LEU A 100 -15.41 -17.18 2.99
CA LEU A 100 -15.15 -18.38 2.18
C LEU A 100 -14.35 -19.47 2.92
N GLY A 101 -14.02 -19.25 4.19
CA GLY A 101 -13.27 -20.18 5.03
C GLY A 101 -11.76 -20.14 4.76
N GLY A 102 -11.23 -18.99 4.37
CA GLY A 102 -9.81 -18.68 4.32
C GLY A 102 -9.40 -17.60 5.32
#